data_AF-A0A7S0J9L0-F1
#
_entry.id   AF-A0A7S0J9L0-F1
#
_cell.length_a   1.000
_cell.length_b   1.000
_cell.length_c   1.000
_cell.angle_alpha   90.00
_cell.angle_beta   90.00
_cell.angle_gamma   90.00
#
_symmetry.space_group_name_H-M   'P 1'
#
loop_
_entity.id
_entity.type
_entity.pdbx_description
1 polymer ?
#
loop_
_entity_poly.entity_id
_entity_poly.type
_entity_poly.pdbx_seq_one_letter_code
_entity_poly.pdbx_strand_id
1 'polypeptide(L)'
;ERANDALVNPANERLAGTRFSAEECWRLLYGDPIKGRWDEKFLTFPFQTIDGLVTEFGGEELRRVLEAQHVDAHGVRCATGSAVVTRSYGELSEMYPHIIHAVPPFYSALELGAWARISIS
;
A
#
# COMPACT_ATOMS: atom_id res chain seq x y z
N GLU A 1 -25.99 12.77 9.16
CA GLU A 1 -24.98 11.74 9.52
C GLU A 1 -23.63 12.42 9.75
N ARG A 2 -22.77 11.86 10.60
CA ARG A 2 -21.38 12.31 10.65
C ARG A 2 -20.68 11.75 9.41
N ALA A 3 -20.30 12.63 8.49
CA ALA A 3 -19.35 12.27 7.44
C ALA A 3 -18.07 11.74 8.09
N ASN A 4 -17.46 10.71 7.53
CA ASN A 4 -16.19 10.22 8.02
C ASN A 4 -15.13 11.31 7.79
N ASP A 5 -14.37 11.69 8.83
CA ASP A 5 -13.42 12.81 8.74
C ASP A 5 -12.18 12.48 7.86
N ALA A 6 -11.84 11.20 7.71
CA ALA A 6 -10.77 10.76 6.82
C ALA A 6 -10.87 9.26 6.50
N LEU A 7 -10.29 8.86 5.37
CA LEU A 7 -10.00 7.46 5.02
C LEU A 7 -8.54 7.14 5.33
N VAL A 8 -8.26 6.06 6.05
CA VAL A 8 -6.90 5.55 6.22
C VAL A 8 -6.62 4.51 5.14
N ASN A 9 -5.64 4.81 4.28
CA ASN A 9 -5.21 3.95 3.19
C ASN A 9 -3.84 3.32 3.51
N PRO A 10 -3.71 1.98 3.63
CA PRO A 10 -2.42 1.32 3.75
C PRO A 10 -1.66 1.35 2.42
N ALA A 11 -0.81 2.36 2.22
CA ALA A 11 -0.10 2.63 0.99
C ALA A 11 1.31 2.03 0.95
N ASN A 12 1.90 1.91 -0.23
CA ASN A 12 3.33 1.59 -0.39
C ASN A 12 4.23 2.83 -0.35
N GLU A 13 5.54 2.62 -0.14
CA GLU A 13 6.56 3.67 -0.03
C GLU A 13 6.65 4.60 -1.26
N ARG A 14 6.18 4.14 -2.43
CA ARG A 14 6.18 4.91 -3.67
C ARG A 14 4.94 5.79 -3.83
N LEU A 15 3.92 5.63 -2.97
CA LEU A 15 2.62 6.30 -3.05
C LEU A 15 1.97 6.21 -4.45
N ALA A 16 2.18 5.10 -5.16
CA ALA A 16 1.75 4.96 -6.56
C ALA A 16 0.47 4.13 -6.72
N GLY A 17 -0.19 3.81 -5.60
CA GLY A 17 -1.11 2.68 -5.53
C GLY A 17 -0.34 1.37 -5.63
N THR A 18 -0.82 0.34 -4.94
CA THR A 18 -0.16 -0.95 -4.96
C THR A 18 -0.49 -1.65 -6.27
N ARG A 19 0.45 -1.53 -7.21
CA ARG A 19 0.42 -2.13 -8.54
C ARG A 19 1.66 -2.98 -8.68
N PHE A 20 1.56 -4.23 -8.25
CA PHE A 20 2.61 -5.20 -8.53
C PHE A 20 2.19 -6.02 -9.73
N SER A 21 3.08 -6.16 -10.69
CA SER A 21 2.99 -7.29 -11.62
C SER A 21 3.17 -8.60 -10.84
N ALA A 22 2.67 -9.70 -11.42
CA ALA A 22 2.88 -11.06 -10.93
C ALA A 22 4.34 -11.31 -10.51
N GLU A 23 5.26 -10.87 -11.37
CA GLU A 23 6.70 -11.06 -11.25
C GLU A 23 7.29 -10.23 -10.11
N GLU A 24 6.81 -8.99 -9.92
CA GLU A 24 7.27 -8.12 -8.83
C GLU A 24 6.80 -8.62 -7.47
N CYS A 25 5.54 -9.06 -7.37
CA CYS A 25 5.02 -9.72 -6.17
C CYS A 25 5.87 -10.93 -5.81
N TRP A 26 6.16 -11.78 -6.79
CA TRP A 26 6.93 -12.99 -6.56
C TRP A 26 8.35 -12.70 -6.10
N ARG A 27 9.05 -11.79 -6.79
CA ARG A 27 10.42 -11.40 -6.42
C ARG A 27 10.48 -10.82 -5.01
N LEU A 28 9.49 -10.02 -4.62
CA LEU A 28 9.42 -9.40 -3.28
C LEU A 28 9.09 -10.41 -2.18
N LEU A 29 8.20 -11.37 -2.44
CA LEU A 29 7.75 -12.34 -1.43
C LEU A 29 8.66 -13.57 -1.31
N TYR A 30 9.26 -14.03 -2.40
CA TYR A 30 9.89 -15.36 -2.47
C TYR A 30 11.33 -15.37 -3.00
N GLY A 31 11.83 -14.27 -3.59
CA GLY A 31 13.12 -14.25 -4.28
C GLY A 31 13.11 -15.03 -5.62
N ASP A 32 14.25 -14.97 -6.33
CA ASP A 32 14.53 -15.44 -7.72
C ASP A 32 13.64 -16.62 -8.25
N PRO A 33 13.04 -16.55 -9.47
CA PRO A 33 11.85 -17.33 -9.86
C PRO A 33 12.04 -18.83 -10.15
N ILE A 34 13.16 -19.46 -9.84
CA ILE A 34 13.46 -20.81 -10.38
C ILE A 34 12.99 -21.98 -9.48
N LYS A 35 12.54 -21.75 -8.24
CA LYS A 35 12.28 -22.85 -7.28
C LYS A 35 10.85 -23.09 -6.78
N GLY A 36 9.87 -22.24 -7.09
CA GLY A 36 8.51 -22.38 -6.57
C GLY A 36 7.48 -22.37 -7.68
N ARG A 37 6.55 -23.34 -7.67
CA ARG A 37 5.49 -23.48 -8.66
C ARG A 37 4.71 -22.18 -8.81
N TRP A 38 4.55 -21.74 -10.06
CA TRP A 38 3.54 -20.75 -10.46
C TRP A 38 2.16 -21.25 -10.02
N ASP A 39 1.51 -20.54 -9.09
CA ASP A 39 0.07 -20.66 -8.86
C ASP A 39 -0.54 -19.30 -9.16
N GLU A 40 -1.20 -19.22 -10.32
CA GLU A 40 -1.85 -18.03 -10.89
C GLU A 40 -2.91 -17.43 -9.95
N LYS A 41 -3.28 -18.14 -8.87
CA LYS A 41 -4.23 -17.69 -7.85
C LYS A 41 -3.68 -16.63 -6.88
N PHE A 42 -2.36 -16.38 -6.86
CA PHE A 42 -1.73 -15.41 -5.95
C PHE A 42 -1.35 -14.07 -6.59
N LEU A 43 -1.90 -13.77 -7.77
CA LEU A 43 -1.74 -12.49 -8.45
C LEU A 43 -2.47 -11.38 -7.68
N THR A 44 -1.79 -10.60 -6.83
CA THR A 44 -2.36 -9.37 -6.25
C THR A 44 -2.49 -8.30 -7.32
N PHE A 45 -3.63 -8.32 -8.01
CA PHE A 45 -3.99 -7.27 -8.95
C PHE A 45 -4.31 -5.95 -8.22
N PRO A 46 -4.27 -4.79 -8.88
CA PRO A 46 -4.60 -3.49 -8.27
C PRO A 46 -5.94 -3.50 -7.54
N PHE A 47 -6.94 -4.18 -8.11
CA PHE A 47 -8.28 -4.33 -7.54
C PHE A 47 -8.36 -5.27 -6.32
N GLN A 48 -7.28 -5.95 -5.96
CA GLN A 48 -7.20 -6.82 -4.79
C GLN A 48 -6.49 -6.17 -3.60
N THR A 49 -5.98 -4.95 -3.76
CA THR A 49 -5.38 -4.17 -2.67
C THR A 49 -6.19 -2.91 -2.44
N ILE A 50 -6.40 -2.56 -1.16
CA ILE A 50 -7.12 -1.33 -0.79
C ILE A 50 -6.42 -0.10 -1.39
N ASP A 51 -5.09 -0.07 -1.41
CA ASP A 51 -4.31 1.03 -2.00
C ASP A 51 -4.52 1.20 -3.51
N GLY A 52 -4.63 0.09 -4.23
CA GLY A 52 -4.98 0.10 -5.66
C GLY A 52 -6.37 0.67 -5.90
N LEU A 53 -7.37 0.23 -5.12
CA LEU A 53 -8.74 0.76 -5.18
C LEU A 53 -8.79 2.25 -4.82
N VAL A 54 -8.10 2.68 -3.77
CA VAL A 54 -8.05 4.10 -3.37
C VAL A 54 -7.48 4.97 -4.48
N THR A 55 -6.43 4.50 -5.15
CA THR A 55 -5.84 5.24 -6.28
C THR A 55 -6.77 5.25 -7.51
N GLU A 56 -7.51 4.17 -7.74
CA GLU A 56 -8.49 4.06 -8.82
C GLU A 56 -9.68 5.02 -8.60
N PHE A 57 -10.36 4.94 -7.46
CA PHE A 57 -11.50 5.79 -7.13
C PHE A 57 -11.11 7.26 -6.84
N GLY A 58 -9.87 7.50 -6.40
CA GLY A 58 -9.32 8.84 -6.25
C GLY A 58 -8.99 9.53 -7.57
N GLY A 59 -8.89 8.77 -8.66
CA GLY A 59 -8.69 9.29 -10.01
C GLY A 59 -7.32 9.92 -10.26
N GLU A 60 -7.24 10.58 -11.41
CA GLU A 60 -6.01 11.17 -11.95
C GLU A 60 -5.46 12.31 -11.07
N GLU A 61 -6.33 13.10 -10.45
CA GLU A 61 -5.95 14.17 -9.53
C GLU A 61 -5.21 13.65 -8.30
N LEU A 62 -5.74 12.61 -7.64
CA LEU A 62 -5.05 11.99 -6.52
C LEU A 62 -3.68 11.46 -6.95
N ARG A 63 -3.61 10.78 -8.10
CA ARG A 63 -2.36 10.26 -8.66
C ARG A 63 -1.32 11.36 -8.83
N ARG A 64 -1.69 12.50 -9.42
CA ARG A 64 -0.78 13.66 -9.60
C ARG A 64 -0.29 14.23 -8.27
N VAL A 65 -1.16 14.32 -7.27
CA VAL A 65 -0.79 14.83 -5.93
C VAL A 65 0.21 13.89 -5.24
N LEU A 66 0.02 12.58 -5.38
CA LEU A 66 0.95 11.58 -4.83
C LEU A 66 2.28 11.55 -5.61
N GLU A 67 2.25 11.70 -6.93
CA GLU A 67 3.45 11.79 -7.77
C GLU A 67 4.25 13.09 -7.58
N ALA A 68 3.61 14.14 -7.08
CA ALA A 68 4.25 15.41 -6.75
C ALA A 68 4.96 15.40 -5.38
N GLN A 69 4.79 14.36 -4.56
CA GLN A 69 5.50 14.26 -3.28
C GLN A 69 7.02 14.21 -3.50
N HIS A 70 7.80 14.70 -2.54
CA HIS A 70 9.26 14.60 -2.64
C HIS A 70 9.68 13.14 -2.78
N VAL A 71 10.69 12.88 -3.61
CA VAL A 71 11.25 11.55 -3.81
C VAL A 71 12.71 11.57 -3.40
N ASP A 72 13.12 10.60 -2.60
CA ASP A 72 14.51 10.46 -2.20
C ASP A 72 15.36 9.82 -3.33
N ALA A 73 16.66 9.65 -3.05
CA ALA A 73 17.60 9.05 -4.01
C ALA A 73 17.27 7.58 -4.37
N HIS A 74 16.40 6.92 -3.62
CA HIS A 74 16.00 5.53 -3.80
C HIS A 74 14.61 5.39 -4.44
N GLY A 75 13.96 6.50 -4.81
CA GLY A 75 12.62 6.46 -5.38
C GLY A 75 11.51 6.34 -4.33
N VAL A 76 11.81 6.53 -3.04
CA VAL A 76 10.84 6.49 -1.94
C VAL A 76 10.23 7.88 -1.75
N ARG A 77 8.89 7.92 -1.69
CA ARG A 77 8.12 9.16 -1.44
C ARG A 77 7.67 9.29 0.00
N CYS A 78 7.41 8.16 0.66
CA CYS A 78 7.04 8.12 2.06
C CYS A 78 7.69 6.89 2.69
N ALA A 79 8.52 7.10 3.70
CA ALA A 79 9.24 6.01 4.36
C ALA A 79 8.29 5.09 5.13
N THR A 80 8.62 3.80 5.22
CA THR A 80 7.98 2.86 6.12
C THR A 80 7.82 3.42 7.54
N GLY A 81 6.63 3.26 8.13
CA GLY A 81 6.27 3.80 9.45
C GLY A 81 5.80 5.25 9.43
N SER A 82 5.77 5.90 8.26
CA SER A 82 5.29 7.28 8.09
C SER A 82 3.93 7.33 7.39
N ALA A 83 3.36 8.53 7.30
CA ALA A 83 2.13 8.77 6.57
C ALA A 83 2.16 10.11 5.83
N VAL A 84 1.37 10.21 4.74
CA VAL A 84 1.10 11.46 4.01
C VAL A 84 -0.40 11.69 3.99
N VAL A 85 -0.81 12.94 4.24
CA VAL A 85 -2.22 13.34 4.19
C VAL A 85 -2.49 14.11 2.91
N THR A 86 -3.53 13.73 2.20
CA THR A 86 -4.02 14.40 1.00
C THR A 86 -5.49 14.79 1.16
N ARG A 87 -5.99 15.68 0.31
CA ARG A 87 -7.44 15.79 0.10
C ARG A 87 -7.92 14.54 -0.63
N SER A 88 -9.18 14.18 -0.44
CA SER A 88 -9.81 13.19 -1.32
C SER A 88 -10.17 13.81 -2.66
N TYR A 89 -10.14 12.99 -3.70
CA TYR A 89 -10.51 13.35 -5.07
C TYR A 89 -11.42 12.25 -5.65
N GLY A 90 -11.97 12.49 -6.84
CA GLY A 90 -12.85 11.54 -7.51
C GLY A 90 -14.06 11.13 -6.64
N GLU A 91 -14.45 9.87 -6.75
CA GLU A 91 -15.61 9.30 -6.03
C GLU A 91 -15.38 9.27 -4.51
N LEU A 92 -14.13 9.24 -4.06
CA LEU A 92 -13.81 9.24 -2.63
C LEU A 92 -14.16 10.56 -1.94
N SER A 93 -14.19 11.66 -2.69
CA SER A 93 -14.49 13.00 -2.15
C SER A 93 -15.94 13.16 -1.66
N GLU A 94 -16.85 12.27 -2.09
CA GLU A 94 -18.24 12.26 -1.64
C GLU A 94 -18.39 11.73 -0.20
N MET A 95 -17.47 10.87 0.23
CA MET A 95 -17.54 10.18 1.52
C MET A 95 -16.50 10.66 2.53
N TYR A 96 -15.34 11.10 2.05
CA TYR A 96 -14.19 11.45 2.88
C TYR A 96 -13.60 12.78 2.41
N PRO A 97 -13.37 13.77 3.29
CA PRO A 97 -12.69 15.01 2.89
C PRO A 97 -11.18 14.82 2.75
N HIS A 98 -10.60 13.84 3.45
CA HIS A 98 -9.16 13.57 3.49
C HIS A 98 -8.82 12.09 3.37
N ILE A 99 -7.62 11.80 2.88
CA ILE A 99 -7.02 10.47 2.86
C ILE A 99 -5.68 10.52 3.60
N ILE A 100 -5.47 9.58 4.52
CA ILE A 100 -4.21 9.36 5.23
C ILE A 100 -3.57 8.12 4.63
N HIS A 101 -2.55 8.33 3.79
CA HIS A 101 -1.74 7.27 3.18
C HIS A 101 -0.67 6.83 4.18
N ALA A 102 -0.97 5.80 4.96
CA ALA A 102 -0.04 5.23 5.93
C ALA A 102 0.80 4.15 5.27
N VAL A 103 2.12 4.19 5.44
CA VAL A 103 3.04 3.18 4.88
C VAL A 103 3.44 2.19 5.97
N PRO A 104 2.74 1.04 6.10
CA PRO A 104 3.06 0.07 7.12
C PRO A 104 4.34 -0.70 6.79
N PRO A 105 5.06 -1.23 7.80
CA PRO A 105 6.11 -2.20 7.54
C PRO A 105 5.51 -3.49 6.95
N PHE A 106 6.17 -4.05 5.94
CA PHE A 106 5.87 -5.41 5.50
C PHE A 106 6.46 -6.40 6.50
N TYR A 107 5.60 -7.09 7.23
CA TYR A 107 6.04 -8.18 8.10
C TYR A 107 6.43 -9.39 7.25
N SER A 108 7.70 -9.78 7.30
CA SER A 108 8.10 -11.07 6.75
C SER A 108 7.42 -12.18 7.56
N ALA A 109 6.77 -13.13 6.88
CA ALA A 109 6.10 -14.27 7.51
C ALA A 109 7.06 -15.22 8.29
N LEU A 110 8.37 -14.93 8.29
CA LEU A 110 9.43 -15.76 8.87
C LEU A 110 9.61 -15.59 10.39
N GLU A 111 8.90 -14.69 11.04
CA GLU A 111 9.00 -14.47 12.50
C GLU A 111 7.80 -14.99 13.31
N LEU A 112 6.99 -15.92 12.76
CA LEU A 112 5.95 -16.60 13.56
C LEU A 112 6.53 -17.37 14.76
N GLY A 113 7.85 -17.65 14.78
CA GLY A 113 8.56 -18.20 15.94
C GLY A 113 8.90 -17.18 17.05
N ALA A 114 8.90 -15.88 16.75
CA ALA A 114 9.26 -14.83 17.71
C ALA A 114 8.09 -14.47 18.65
N TRP A 115 6.85 -14.55 18.16
CA TRP A 115 5.64 -14.25 18.94
C TRP A 115 5.38 -15.23 20.08
N ALA A 116 5.92 -16.46 20.01
CA ALA A 116 5.79 -17.45 21.08
C ALA A 116 6.54 -17.08 22.38
N ARG A 117 7.44 -16.07 22.35
CA ARG A 117 8.22 -15.65 23.52
C ARG A 117 7.65 -14.44 24.26
N ILE A 118 6.62 -13.79 23.73
CA ILE A 118 5.88 -12.75 24.46
C ILE A 118 4.69 -13.42 25.16
N SER A 119 4.99 -14.42 26.00
CA SER A 119 4.06 -14.81 27.05
C SER A 119 4.24 -13.78 28.16
N ILE A 120 3.17 -13.06 28.44
CA ILE A 120 3.09 -12.09 29.53
C ILE A 120 3.33 -12.86 30.83
N SER A 121 4.45 -12.58 31.49
CA SER A 121 4.72 -12.89 32.90
C SER A 121 4.19 -11.79 33.80
#